data_AF-A0A6N2E7R4-F1
#
_entry.id   AF-A0A6N2E7R4-F1
#
_cell.length_a   1.000
_cell.length_b   1.000
_cell.length_c   1.000
_cell.angle_alpha   90.00
_cell.angle_beta   90.00
_cell.angle_gamma   90.00
#
_symmetry.space_group_name_H-M   'P 1'
#
loop_
_entity.id
_entity.type
_entity.pdbx_description
1 polymer ?
#
loop_
_entity_poly.entity_id
_entity_poly.type
_entity_poly.pdbx_seq_one_letter_code
_entity_poly.pdbx_strand_id
1 'polypeptide(L)'
;MLIILVVAALLGYRAISAVPSLLHTPLMSGMNALSGITVVGAVAVFVTAPEGASGWAAAALVLAMINVAGGFWVTERMLRMFKAKSSDITEEEVPWQ
;
A
#
# COMPACT_ATOMS: atom_id res chain seq x y z
N MET A 1 -24.01 -4.65 -7.54
CA MET A 1 -23.01 -4.24 -6.54
C MET A 1 -22.79 -5.29 -5.45
N LEU A 2 -23.83 -5.82 -4.79
CA LEU A 2 -23.68 -6.84 -3.74
C LEU A 2 -22.93 -8.10 -4.19
N ILE A 3 -23.28 -8.66 -5.37
CA ILE A 3 -22.58 -9.84 -5.91
C ILE A 3 -21.08 -9.54 -6.11
N ILE A 4 -20.76 -8.39 -6.70
CA ILE A 4 -19.37 -7.96 -6.94
C ILE A 4 -18.64 -7.81 -5.59
N LEU A 5 -19.27 -7.19 -4.60
CA LEU A 5 -18.68 -7.00 -3.27
C LEU A 5 -18.40 -8.33 -2.57
N VAL A 6 -19.35 -9.27 -2.60
CA VAL A 6 -19.18 -10.60 -2.00
C VAL A 6 -18.07 -11.38 -2.71
N VAL A 7 -18.07 -11.39 -4.05
CA VAL A 7 -17.04 -12.08 -4.83
C VAL A 7 -15.66 -11.47 -4.60
N ALA A 8 -15.54 -10.14 -4.61
CA ALA A 8 -14.28 -9.44 -4.37
C ALA A 8 -13.75 -9.68 -2.94
N ALA A 9 -14.62 -9.68 -1.93
CA ALA A 9 -14.23 -9.97 -0.55
C ALA A 9 -13.71 -11.41 -0.38
N LEU A 10 -14.41 -12.39 -0.97
CA LEU A 10 -13.96 -13.79 -0.95
C LEU A 10 -12.63 -13.98 -1.69
N LEU A 11 -12.47 -13.30 -2.84
CA LEU A 11 -11.23 -13.34 -3.61
C LEU A 11 -10.06 -12.70 -2.85
N GLY A 12 -10.29 -11.57 -2.18
CA GLY A 12 -9.32 -10.91 -1.32
C GLY A 12 -8.90 -11.80 -0.13
N TYR A 13 -9.87 -12.45 0.52
CA TYR A 13 -9.58 -13.41 1.59
C TYR A 13 -8.68 -14.56 1.09
N ARG A 14 -9.04 -15.18 -0.04
CA ARG A 14 -8.23 -16.24 -0.66
C ARG A 14 -6.82 -15.77 -1.00
N ALA A 15 -6.69 -14.57 -1.56
CA ALA A 15 -5.39 -14.00 -1.93
C ALA A 15 -4.48 -13.75 -0.71
N ILE A 16 -5.01 -13.19 0.38
CA ILE A 16 -4.23 -12.89 1.59
C ILE A 16 -3.89 -14.17 2.37
N SER A 17 -4.78 -15.17 2.37
CA SER A 17 -4.58 -16.43 3.10
C SER A 17 -3.37 -17.25 2.64
N ALA A 18 -2.89 -17.03 1.41
CA ALA A 18 -1.74 -17.73 0.84
C ALA A 18 -0.39 -17.03 1.08
N VAL A 19 -0.35 -15.91 1.81
CA VAL A 19 0.87 -15.10 1.98
C VAL A 19 1.72 -15.64 3.14
N PRO A 20 3.04 -15.85 2.96
CA PRO A 20 3.93 -16.33 4.01
C PRO A 20 4.08 -15.31 5.15
N SER A 21 4.30 -15.77 6.38
CA SER A 21 4.27 -14.90 7.57
C SER A 21 5.30 -13.78 7.58
N LEU A 22 6.41 -13.97 6.87
CA LEU A 22 7.46 -12.96 6.68
C LEU A 22 6.93 -11.70 5.98
N LEU A 23 5.87 -11.82 5.17
CA LEU A 23 5.31 -10.72 4.39
C LEU A 23 4.13 -10.03 5.06
N HIS A 24 3.69 -10.39 6.28
CA HIS A 24 2.54 -9.73 6.90
C HIS A 24 2.76 -8.23 7.11
N THR A 25 3.95 -7.82 7.55
CA THR A 25 4.29 -6.40 7.77
C THR A 25 4.37 -5.60 6.47
N PRO A 26 5.10 -6.05 5.41
CA PRO A 26 5.06 -5.35 4.13
C PRO A 26 3.69 -5.41 3.46
N LEU A 27 2.92 -6.49 3.65
CA LEU A 27 1.55 -6.59 3.14
C LEU A 27 0.61 -5.61 3.86
N MET A 28 0.76 -5.43 5.17
CA MET A 28 0.02 -4.43 5.93
C MET A 28 0.29 -3.01 5.40
N SER A 29 1.55 -2.67 5.12
CA SER A 29 1.91 -1.40 4.46
C SER A 29 1.35 -1.32 3.03
N GLY A 30 1.42 -2.41 2.27
CA GLY A 30 0.89 -2.48 0.90
C GLY A 30 -0.61 -2.24 0.84
N MET A 31 -1.38 -2.78 1.79
CA MET A 31 -2.83 -2.53 1.89
C MET A 31 -3.14 -1.05 2.18
N ASN A 32 -2.30 -0.37 2.96
CA ASN A 32 -2.42 1.08 3.14
C ASN A 32 -2.20 1.84 1.82
N ALA A 33 -1.19 1.47 1.03
CA ALA A 33 -0.97 2.05 -0.30
C ALA A 33 -2.15 1.80 -1.28
N LEU A 34 -2.73 0.59 -1.24
CA LEU A 34 -3.89 0.23 -2.06
C LEU A 34 -5.16 1.01 -1.70
N SER A 35 -5.32 1.41 -0.43
CA SER A 35 -6.44 2.27 -0.01
C SER A 35 -6.41 3.65 -0.69
N GLY A 36 -5.26 4.03 -1.24
CA GLY A 36 -5.08 5.25 -2.02
C GLY A 36 -5.85 5.31 -3.34
N ILE A 37 -6.62 4.26 -3.70
CA ILE A 37 -7.66 4.33 -4.74
C ILE A 37 -8.65 5.50 -4.54
N THR A 38 -8.75 5.99 -3.31
CA THR A 38 -9.44 7.24 -2.94
C THR A 38 -9.03 8.45 -3.81
N VAL A 39 -7.83 8.45 -4.41
CA VAL A 39 -7.38 9.48 -5.36
C VAL A 39 -8.35 9.63 -6.55
N VAL A 40 -8.97 8.56 -7.02
CA VAL A 40 -9.95 8.61 -8.12
C VAL A 40 -11.16 9.45 -7.71
N GLY A 41 -11.65 9.25 -6.49
CA GLY A 41 -12.73 10.05 -5.92
C GLY A 41 -12.31 11.51 -5.68
N ALA A 42 -11.09 11.73 -5.20
CA ALA A 42 -10.56 13.06 -4.95
C ALA A 42 -10.42 13.88 -6.26
N VAL A 43 -9.94 13.25 -7.34
CA VAL A 43 -9.88 13.88 -8.67
C VAL A 43 -11.28 14.22 -9.17
N ALA A 44 -12.24 13.29 -9.05
CA ALA A 44 -13.62 13.55 -9.48
C ALA A 44 -14.23 14.74 -8.73
N VAL A 45 -14.05 14.81 -7.41
CA VAL A 45 -14.55 15.92 -6.58
C VAL A 45 -13.81 17.22 -6.89
N PHE A 46 -12.49 17.18 -7.12
CA PHE A 46 -11.70 18.37 -7.46
C PHE A 46 -12.19 19.06 -8.75
N VAL A 47 -12.59 18.28 -9.75
CA VAL A 47 -13.10 18.82 -11.02
C VAL A 47 -14.49 19.43 -10.88
N THR A 48 -15.33 18.91 -9.99
CA THR A 48 -16.73 19.35 -9.85
C THR A 48 -17.00 20.21 -8.61
N ALA A 49 -15.96 20.58 -7.85
CA ALA A 49 -16.14 21.28 -6.58
C ALA A 49 -16.70 22.70 -6.80
N PRO A 50 -17.77 23.08 -6.07
CA PRO A 50 -18.22 24.47 -6.06
C PRO A 50 -17.18 25.38 -5.40
N GLU A 51 -17.21 26.69 -5.69
CA GLU A 51 -16.19 27.65 -5.24
C GLU A 51 -15.94 27.60 -3.72
N GLY A 52 -17.00 27.45 -2.91
CA GLY A 52 -16.90 27.33 -1.45
C GLY A 52 -16.26 26.03 -0.94
N ALA A 53 -16.10 25.01 -1.78
CA ALA A 53 -15.52 23.71 -1.42
C ALA A 53 -14.20 23.41 -2.16
N SER A 54 -13.76 24.28 -3.07
CA SER A 54 -12.56 24.08 -3.88
C SER A 54 -11.30 23.84 -3.03
N GLY A 55 -11.15 24.58 -1.92
CA GLY A 55 -10.04 24.36 -0.97
C GLY A 55 -10.04 22.98 -0.32
N TRP A 56 -11.22 22.46 0.06
CA TRP A 56 -11.35 21.11 0.61
C TRP A 56 -11.11 20.03 -0.43
N ALA A 57 -11.55 20.25 -1.67
CA ALA A 57 -11.30 19.32 -2.77
C ALA A 57 -9.81 19.25 -3.13
N ALA A 58 -9.11 20.39 -3.12
CA ALA A 58 -7.67 20.45 -3.29
C ALA A 58 -6.94 19.71 -2.16
N ALA A 59 -7.35 19.93 -0.90
CA ALA A 59 -6.78 19.24 0.25
C ALA A 59 -7.02 17.73 0.18
N ALA A 60 -8.22 17.28 -0.21
CA ALA A 60 -8.54 15.87 -0.39
C ALA A 60 -7.65 15.21 -1.45
N LEU A 61 -7.40 15.91 -2.57
CA LEU A 61 -6.50 15.43 -3.62
C LEU A 61 -5.06 15.30 -3.14
N VAL A 62 -4.55 16.31 -2.42
CA VAL A 62 -3.20 16.27 -1.85
C VAL A 62 -3.06 15.12 -0.84
N LEU A 63 -4.03 14.95 0.07
CA LEU A 63 -4.02 13.88 1.05
C LEU A 63 -4.09 12.49 0.40
N ALA A 64 -4.92 12.32 -0.63
CA ALA A 64 -4.99 11.08 -1.38
C ALA A 64 -3.66 10.77 -2.09
N MET A 65 -3.00 11.78 -2.66
CA MET A 65 -1.67 11.62 -3.26
C MET A 65 -0.60 11.25 -2.23
N ILE A 66 -0.63 11.84 -1.04
CA ILE A 66 0.28 11.45 0.07
C ILE A 66 0.06 9.98 0.45
N ASN A 67 -1.18 9.51 0.52
CA ASN A 67 -1.48 8.12 0.85
C ASN A 67 -0.93 7.14 -0.22
N VAL A 68 -1.18 7.39 -1.51
CA VAL A 68 -0.63 6.57 -2.61
C VAL A 68 0.90 6.62 -2.61
N ALA A 69 1.50 7.81 -2.68
CA ALA A 69 2.93 7.96 -2.90
C ALA A 69 3.73 7.49 -1.67
N GLY A 70 3.31 7.90 -0.48
CA GLY A 70 3.92 7.47 0.78
C GLY A 70 3.74 5.98 1.03
N GLY A 71 2.55 5.45 0.77
CA GLY A 71 2.26 4.02 0.94
C GLY A 71 3.15 3.15 0.05
N PHE A 72 3.29 3.48 -1.23
CA PHE A 72 4.14 2.72 -2.14
C PHE A 72 5.63 2.86 -1.81
N TRP A 73 6.10 4.06 -1.43
CA TRP A 73 7.50 4.25 -1.04
C TRP A 73 7.87 3.42 0.20
N VAL A 74 7.05 3.45 1.25
CA VAL A 74 7.31 2.67 2.47
C VAL A 74 7.28 1.17 2.16
N THR A 75 6.31 0.71 1.37
CA THR A 75 6.19 -0.70 0.98
C THR A 75 7.40 -1.16 0.17
N GLU A 76 7.89 -0.35 -0.77
CA GLU A 76 9.11 -0.65 -1.53
C GLU A 76 10.33 -0.76 -0.61
N ARG A 77 10.50 0.17 0.33
CA ARG A 77 11.59 0.11 1.31
C ARG A 77 11.55 -1.19 2.13
N MET A 78 10.35 -1.63 2.52
CA MET A 78 10.18 -2.89 3.24
C MET A 78 10.54 -4.10 2.37
N LEU A 79 10.11 -4.12 1.10
CA LEU A 79 10.40 -5.21 0.18
C LEU A 79 11.89 -5.28 -0.20
N ARG A 80 12.60 -4.16 -0.26
CA ARG A 80 14.05 -4.11 -0.51
C ARG A 80 14.85 -4.87 0.57
N MET A 81 14.37 -4.91 1.82
CA MET A 81 15.02 -5.66 2.91
C MET A 81 15.02 -7.18 2.68
N PHE A 82 14.09 -7.71 1.88
CA PHE A 82 14.08 -9.12 1.50
C PHE A 82 15.09 -9.45 0.39
N LYS A 83 15.40 -8.50 -0.49
CA LYS A 83 16.40 -8.65 -1.55
C LYS A 83 17.84 -8.49 -1.05
N ALA A 84 18.06 -7.65 -0.04
CA ALA A 84 19.41 -7.39 0.47
C ALA A 84 20.04 -8.60 1.20
N LYS A 85 19.24 -9.55 1.70
CA LYS A 85 19.75 -10.72 2.42
C LYS A 85 20.37 -11.81 1.52
N SER A 86 20.29 -11.69 0.19
CA SER A 86 20.85 -12.70 -0.72
C SER A 86 22.32 -12.47 -1.09
N SER A 87 22.93 -11.33 -0.73
CA SER A 87 24.31 -10.99 -1.13
C SER A 87 25.29 -10.77 0.02
N ASP A 88 24.88 -11.03 1.27
CA ASP A 88 25.69 -10.74 2.47
C ASP A 88 25.80 -11.98 3.40
N ILE A 89 25.83 -13.17 2.80
CA ILE A 89 26.29 -14.40 3.47
C ILE A 89 27.55 -14.87 2.76
N THR A 90 28.59 -14.04 2.80
CA THR A 90 29.97 -14.47 2.59
C THR A 90 30.79 -13.86 3.70
N GLU A 91 31.29 -14.73 4.59
CA GLU A 91 32.44 -14.50 5.47
C GLU A 91 32.30 -13.41 6.55
N GLU A 92 31.72 -13.73 7.71
CA GLU A 92 32.30 -13.25 8.99
C GLU A 92 31.93 -14.15 10.19
N GLU A 93 32.95 -14.91 10.61
CA GLU A 93 33.32 -15.38 11.95
C GLU A 93 32.28 -16.11 12.85
N VAL A 94 32.50 -17.42 13.00
CA VAL A 94 32.12 -18.19 14.19
C VAL A 94 33.19 -17.93 15.26
N PRO A 95 32.94 -17.19 16.36
CA PRO A 95 34.01 -16.89 17.32
C PRO A 95 34.34 -18.06 18.26
N TRP A 96 33.77 -19.25 18.08
CA TRP A 96 33.96 -20.38 18.99
C TRP A 96 33.84 -21.77 18.32
N GLN A 97 34.62 -22.03 17.27
CA GLN A 97 35.08 -23.39 16.91
C GLN A 97 36.49 -23.35 16.35
#